data_AF-A0A2U1KPH4-F1
#
_entry.id   AF-A0A2U1KPH4-F1
#
_cell.length_a   1.000
_cell.length_b   1.000
_cell.length_c   1.000
_cell.angle_alpha   90.00
_cell.angle_beta   90.00
_cell.angle_gamma   90.00
#
_symmetry.space_group_name_H-M   'P 1'
#
loop_
_entity.id
_entity.type
_entity.pdbx_description
1 polymer ?
#
loop_
_entity_poly.entity_id
_entity_poly.type
_entity_poly.pdbx_seq_one_letter_code
_entity_poly.pdbx_strand_id
1 'polypeptide(L)' 'MKQSMVAMKDLDGPDFNEKMGNVKTWVSAALTDEDTCMDGFEENDGKMKDTIRGYIVNVAQLTSNALALISMIS' A
#
# COMPACT_ATOMS: atom_id res chain seq x y z
N MET A 1 -0.30 -2.59 -9.96
CA MET A 1 -1.13 -1.43 -10.36
C MET A 1 -2.13 -1.72 -11.49
N LYS A 2 -1.71 -2.13 -12.71
CA LYS A 2 -2.69 -2.36 -13.81
C LYS A 2 -3.82 -3.33 -13.44
N GLN A 3 -3.50 -4.47 -12.84
CA GLN A 3 -4.54 -5.42 -12.39
C GLN A 3 -5.40 -4.87 -11.26
N SER A 4 -4.79 -4.12 -10.32
CA SER A 4 -5.52 -3.42 -9.26
C SER A 4 -6.54 -2.43 -9.83
N MET A 5 -6.19 -1.70 -10.89
CA MET A 5 -7.10 -0.78 -11.59
C MET A 5 -8.22 -1.50 -12.34
N VAL A 6 -7.96 -2.70 -12.88
CA VAL A 6 -8.99 -3.53 -13.50
C VAL A 6 -9.99 -4.02 -12.45
N ALA A 7 -9.50 -4.55 -11.33
CA ALA A 7 -10.35 -4.97 -10.23
C ALA A 7 -11.16 -3.81 -9.62
N MET A 8 -10.60 -2.59 -9.60
CA MET A 8 -11.33 -1.39 -9.18
C MET A 8 -12.52 -1.05 -10.09
N LYS A 9 -12.49 -1.45 -11.36
CA LYS A 9 -13.59 -1.24 -12.30
C LYS A 9 -14.80 -2.13 -11.98
N ASP A 10 -14.56 -3.26 -11.34
CA ASP A 10 -15.59 -4.23 -10.91
C ASP A 10 -16.13 -3.93 -9.50
N LEU A 11 -15.76 -2.78 -8.92
CA LEU A 11 -16.30 -2.32 -7.64
C LEU A 11 -17.73 -1.78 -7.77
N ASP A 12 -18.17 -1.43 -8.98
CA ASP A 12 -19.48 -0.82 -9.22
C ASP A 12 -20.63 -1.79 -8.90
N GLY A 13 -21.68 -1.29 -8.22
CA GLY A 13 -22.83 -2.10 -7.77
C GLY A 13 -23.20 -1.91 -6.29
N PRO A 14 -24.23 -2.64 -5.80
CA PRO A 14 -24.78 -2.46 -4.46
C PRO A 14 -23.77 -2.69 -3.33
N ASP A 15 -22.74 -3.51 -3.58
CA ASP A 15 -21.71 -3.86 -2.59
C ASP A 15 -20.50 -2.91 -2.61
N PHE A 16 -20.56 -1.82 -3.39
CA PHE A 16 -19.44 -0.89 -3.59
C PHE A 16 -18.83 -0.41 -2.27
N ASN A 17 -19.66 0.01 -1.31
CA ASN A 17 -19.20 0.52 -0.02
C ASN A 17 -18.48 -0.53 0.82
N GLU A 18 -18.96 -1.78 0.81
CA GLU A 18 -18.32 -2.88 1.53
C GLU A 18 -16.96 -3.21 0.91
N LYS A 19 -16.92 -3.38 -0.41
CA LYS A 19 -15.68 -3.66 -1.14
C LYS A 19 -14.67 -2.53 -0.98
N MET A 20 -15.11 -1.27 -1.02
CA MET A 20 -14.24 -0.11 -0.82
C MET A 20 -13.73 -0.02 0.63
N GLY A 21 -14.55 -0.38 1.62
CA GLY A 21 -14.14 -0.50 3.02
C GLY A 21 -13.03 -1.55 3.22
N ASN A 22 -13.15 -2.70 2.54
CA ASN A 22 -12.10 -3.73 2.55
C ASN A 22 -10.80 -3.23 1.89
N VAL A 23 -10.90 -2.57 0.73
CA VAL A 23 -9.74 -1.98 0.04
C VAL A 23 -9.03 -0.94 0.94
N LYS A 24 -9.79 -0.07 1.61
CA LYS A 24 -9.23 0.91 2.56
C LYS A 24 -8.52 0.25 3.73
N THR A 25 -9.08 -0.84 4.26
CA THR A 25 -8.48 -1.61 5.35
C THR A 25 -7.14 -2.23 4.92
N TRP A 26 -7.11 -2.88 3.76
CA TRP A 26 -5.88 -3.52 3.25
C TRP A 26 -4.78 -2.51 2.91
N VAL A 27 -5.13 -1.38 2.30
CA VAL A 27 -4.15 -0.33 2.00
C VAL A 27 -3.60 0.34 3.28
N SER A 28 -4.43 0.54 4.30
CA SER A 28 -3.99 1.07 5.59
C SER A 28 -3.05 0.10 6.32
N ALA A 29 -3.32 -1.21 6.23
CA ALA A 29 -2.44 -2.24 6.77
C ALA A 29 -1.08 -2.26 6.04
N ALA A 30 -1.09 -2.20 4.71
CA ALA A 30 0.13 -2.15 3.89
C ALA A 30 1.05 -0.98 4.26
N LEU A 31 0.49 0.20 4.59
CA LEU A 31 1.27 1.36 5.03
C LEU A 31 1.97 1.12 6.39
N THR A 32 1.37 0.31 7.26
CA THR A 32 1.90 0.01 8.60
C THR A 32 2.97 -1.09 8.57
N ASP A 33 2.86 -2.05 7.64
CA ASP A 33 3.81 -3.15 7.48
C ASP A 33 5.18 -2.68 6.94
N GLU A 34 5.22 -1.54 6.26
CA GLU A 34 6.45 -0.99 5.69
C GLU A 34 7.50 -0.57 6.72
N ASP A 35 7.07 -0.03 7.87
CA ASP A 35 7.98 0.35 8.96
C ASP A 35 8.64 -0.90 9.58
N THR A 36 7.91 -2.01 9.71
CA THR A 36 8.42 -3.26 10.30
C THR A 36 9.36 -4.02 9.34
N CYS A 37 9.23 -3.80 8.03
CA CYS A 37 10.05 -4.49 7.02
C CYS A 37 11.55 -4.22 7.19
N MET A 38 11.92 -3.02 7.66
CA MET A 38 13.33 -2.65 7.86
C MET A 38 14.02 -3.41 9.00
N ASP A 39 13.26 -3.90 9.98
CA ASP A 39 13.81 -4.65 11.13
C ASP A 39 14.44 -5.97 10.68
N GLY A 40 13.90 -6.59 9.63
CA GLY A 40 14.46 -7.81 9.02
C GLY A 40 15.82 -7.60 8.35
N PHE A 41 16.24 -6.35 8.12
CA PHE A 41 17.50 -6.01 7.46
C PHE A 41 18.53 -5.39 8.40
N GLU A 42 18.29 -5.43 9.72
CA GLU A 42 19.17 -4.89 10.76
C GLU A 42 20.63 -5.38 10.65
N GLU A 43 20.83 -6.68 10.37
CA GLU A 43 22.16 -7.33 10.33
C GLU A 43 22.83 -7.31 8.94
N ASN A 44 22.22 -6.67 7.92
CA ASN A 44 22.78 -6.63 6.57
C ASN A 44 23.80 -5.49 6.37
N ASP A 45 24.64 -5.61 5.34
CA ASP A 45 25.57 -4.56 4.92
C ASP A 45 24.85 -3.20 4.73
N GLY A 46 25.47 -2.13 5.22
CA GLY A 46 24.88 -0.79 5.23
C GLY A 46 24.41 -0.29 3.86
N LYS A 47 25.14 -0.62 2.79
CA LYS A 47 24.73 -0.23 1.43
C LYS A 47 23.47 -0.96 0.96
N MET A 48 23.31 -2.22 1.35
CA MET A 48 22.10 -2.99 1.07
C MET A 48 20.93 -2.46 1.89
N LYS A 49 21.14 -2.18 3.18
CA LYS A 49 20.13 -1.58 4.06
C LYS A 49 19.61 -0.25 3.52
N ASP A 50 20.51 0.63 3.05
CA ASP A 50 20.13 1.93 2.47
C ASP A 50 19.38 1.79 1.14
N THR A 51 19.80 0.85 0.29
CA THR A 51 19.12 0.56 -0.97
C THR A 51 17.69 0.07 -0.73
N ILE A 52 17.50 -0.87 0.21
CA ILE A 52 16.19 -1.42 0.57
C ILE A 52 15.30 -0.35 1.22
N ARG A 53 15.87 0.47 2.11
CA ARG A 53 15.17 1.63 2.69
C ARG A 53 14.64 2.57 1.63
N GLY A 54 15.43 2.85 0.59
CA GLY A 54 14.99 3.68 -0.54
C GLY A 54 13.79 3.10 -1.29
N TYR A 55 13.75 1.76 -1.47
CA TYR A 55 12.59 1.10 -2.06
C TYR A 55 11.37 1.17 -1.14
N ILE A 56 11.52 0.92 0.16
CA ILE A 56 10.42 0.96 1.12
C ILE A 56 9.81 2.37 1.16
N VAL A 57 10.60 3.43 1.30
CA VAL A 57 10.08 4.81 1.26
C VAL A 57 9.27 5.11 -0.01
N ASN A 58 9.70 4.58 -1.15
CA ASN A 58 8.94 4.74 -2.40
C ASN A 58 7.61 3.97 -2.38
N VAL A 59 7.57 2.76 -1.82
CA VAL A 59 6.32 2.00 -1.66
C VAL A 59 5.39 2.75 -0.71
N ALA A 60 5.89 3.29 0.42
CA ALA A 60 5.09 4.02 1.41
C ALA A 60 4.39 5.20 0.77
N GLN A 61 5.13 5.95 -0.07
CA GLN A 61 4.57 7.08 -0.78
C GLN A 61 3.48 6.67 -1.76
N LEU A 62 3.67 5.57 -2.50
CA LEU A 62 2.66 5.05 -3.42
C LEU A 62 1.42 4.55 -2.67
N THR A 63 1.61 3.84 -1.56
CA THR A 63 0.55 3.34 -0.68
C THR A 63 -0.26 4.50 -0.08
N SER A 64 0.42 5.54 0.42
CA SER A 64 -0.20 6.77 0.94
C SER A 64 -1.01 7.51 -0.13
N ASN A 65 -0.45 7.66 -1.34
CA ASN A 65 -1.17 8.25 -2.47
C ASN A 65 -2.43 7.45 -2.83
N ALA A 66 -2.35 6.13 -2.84
CA ALA A 66 -3.50 5.26 -3.09
C ALA A 66 -4.57 5.42 -2.00
N LEU A 67 -4.17 5.46 -0.72
CA LEU A 67 -5.09 5.65 0.40
C LEU A 67 -5.84 6.98 0.32
N ALA A 68 -5.14 8.05 -0.08
CA ALA A 68 -5.73 9.36 -0.29
C ALA A 68 -6.80 9.31 -1.40
N LEU A 69 -6.49 8.68 -2.54
CA LEU A 69 -7.46 8.52 -3.64
C LEU A 69 -8.67 7.68 -3.23
N ILE A 70 -8.45 6.54 -2.57
CA ILE A 70 -9.53 5.68 -2.06
C ILE A 70 -10.44 6.47 -1.12
N SER A 71 -9.87 7.27 -0.21
CA SER A 71 -10.62 8.07 0.74
C SER A 71 -11.42 9.22 0.11
N MET A 72 -11.10 9.62 -1.13
CA MET A 72 -11.89 10.60 -1.88
C MET A 72 -13.06 9.96 -2.64
N ILE A 73 -12.97 8.65 -2.93
CA ILE A 73 -13.94 7.92 -3.75
C ILE A 73 -14.93 7.12 -2.88
N SER A 74 -14.51 6.74 -1.66
CA SER A 74 -15.35 6.15 -0.61
C SER A 74 -16.18 7.19 0.12
#